data_AF-A0A7C1PD53-F1
#
_entry.id   AF-A0A7C1PD53-F1
#
_cell.length_a   1.000
_cell.length_b   1.000
_cell.length_c   1.000
_cell.angle_alpha   90.00
_cell.angle_beta   90.00
_cell.angle_gamma   90.00
#
_symmetry.space_group_name_H-M   'P 1'
#
loop_
_entity.id
_entity.type
_entity.pdbx_description
1 polymer ?
#
loop_
_entity_poly.entity_id
_entity_poly.type
_entity_poly.pdbx_seq_one_letter_code
_entity_poly.pdbx_strand_id
1 'polypeptide(L)'
;MITAEWVHGLDGLGDAGFPPPSRQPKRRGVYFIVEQLLSAARGEVSLLCLGPLTNVALSVLLEPDIVDRVREVVIMGGWFGLTPFSYGNMTPVSEFNVYTDPEAAKIVFENFEGKLRAVGLDVTMNPGVEMTCESLERLKSSPSKVAKVAARILENPMKRFGCRFQPHDPLALTALVKPGLFVFKEYAVAVSLADGITRGQTIVERRFWLEEFREAPEIGTYIKHPRIQVAEDVRAGEALAFILDVLSS
;
A
#
# COMPACT_ATOMS: atom_id res chain seq x y z
N MET A 1 -19.75 1.75 -1.58
CA MET A 1 -18.44 1.08 -1.63
C MET A 1 -17.93 1.24 -3.05
N ILE A 2 -16.72 1.77 -3.22
CA ILE A 2 -16.06 1.86 -4.53
C ILE A 2 -15.43 0.49 -4.80
N THR A 3 -15.56 -0.04 -6.02
CA THR A 3 -15.03 -1.36 -6.38
C THR A 3 -14.04 -1.23 -7.55
N ALA A 4 -13.17 -2.23 -7.69
CA ALA A 4 -12.16 -2.33 -8.74
C ALA A 4 -12.34 -3.60 -9.58
N GLU A 5 -13.58 -4.04 -9.78
CA GLU A 5 -13.93 -5.24 -10.58
C GLU A 5 -13.40 -5.16 -12.02
N TRP A 6 -13.27 -3.94 -12.56
CA TRP A 6 -12.69 -3.69 -13.87
C TRP A 6 -11.18 -4.00 -13.94
N VAL A 7 -10.50 -4.11 -12.80
CA VAL A 7 -9.11 -4.59 -12.69
C VAL A 7 -9.06 -6.05 -12.24
N HIS A 8 -9.81 -6.40 -11.20
CA HIS A 8 -9.64 -7.66 -10.46
C HIS A 8 -10.65 -8.76 -10.82
N GLY A 9 -11.58 -8.52 -11.75
CA GLY A 9 -12.69 -9.43 -12.04
C GLY A 9 -13.85 -9.26 -11.04
N LEU A 10 -14.98 -9.90 -11.34
CA LEU A 10 -16.19 -9.85 -10.50
C LEU A 10 -15.97 -10.56 -9.16
N ASP A 11 -15.12 -11.58 -9.13
CA ASP A 11 -14.78 -12.32 -7.90
C ASP A 11 -13.60 -11.70 -7.12
N GLY A 12 -12.95 -10.67 -7.67
CA GLY A 12 -11.74 -10.05 -7.10
C GLY A 12 -10.47 -10.90 -7.18
N LEU A 13 -10.53 -12.06 -7.83
CA LEU A 13 -9.45 -13.05 -7.98
C LEU A 13 -9.17 -13.37 -9.46
N GLY A 14 -9.45 -12.42 -10.35
CA GLY A 14 -9.22 -12.53 -11.78
C GLY A 14 -10.25 -13.40 -12.50
N ASP A 15 -11.45 -13.58 -11.94
CA ASP A 15 -12.48 -14.50 -12.44
C ASP A 15 -11.92 -15.92 -12.62
N ALA A 16 -11.04 -16.30 -11.68
CA ALA A 16 -10.27 -17.54 -11.77
C ALA A 16 -11.16 -18.77 -11.61
N GLY A 17 -12.37 -18.66 -11.04
CA GLY A 17 -13.30 -19.77 -10.86
C GLY A 17 -12.91 -20.68 -9.69
N PHE A 18 -12.47 -20.09 -8.58
CA PHE A 18 -12.24 -20.84 -7.35
C PHE A 18 -13.58 -21.26 -6.72
N PRO A 19 -13.63 -22.43 -6.05
CA PRO A 19 -14.81 -22.82 -5.31
C PRO A 19 -15.03 -21.88 -4.11
N PRO A 20 -16.27 -21.71 -3.64
CA PRO A 20 -16.55 -20.99 -2.41
C PRO A 20 -15.72 -21.52 -1.23
N PRO A 21 -15.27 -20.66 -0.31
CA PRO A 21 -14.50 -21.09 0.84
C PRO A 21 -15.33 -21.98 1.76
N SER A 22 -14.73 -23.06 2.28
CA SER A 22 -15.38 -23.95 3.26
C SER A 22 -15.31 -23.43 4.70
N ARG A 23 -14.57 -22.35 4.93
CA ARG A 23 -14.36 -21.74 6.26
C ARG A 23 -15.05 -20.38 6.34
N GLN A 24 -15.62 -20.09 7.51
CA GLN A 24 -16.23 -18.80 7.81
C GLN A 24 -15.22 -17.86 8.52
N PRO A 25 -15.35 -16.53 8.34
CA PRO A 25 -14.59 -15.55 9.12
C PRO A 25 -14.85 -15.72 10.62
N LYS A 26 -13.80 -15.69 11.44
CA LYS A 26 -13.92 -15.87 12.89
C LYS A 26 -14.17 -14.59 13.67
N ARG A 27 -13.62 -13.46 13.21
CA ARG A 27 -13.61 -12.17 13.90
C ARG A 27 -13.69 -11.02 12.90
N ARG A 28 -14.15 -9.85 13.36
CA ARG A 28 -14.09 -8.61 12.58
C ARG A 28 -12.68 -8.01 12.65
N GLY A 29 -12.22 -7.39 11.56
CA GLY A 29 -10.85 -6.88 11.43
C GLY A 29 -10.45 -5.90 12.53
N VAL A 30 -11.30 -4.91 12.84
CA VAL A 30 -11.05 -3.89 13.87
C VAL A 30 -10.74 -4.53 15.24
N TYR A 31 -11.64 -5.39 15.73
CA TYR A 31 -11.44 -6.05 17.02
C TYR A 31 -10.20 -6.97 17.02
N PHE A 32 -9.96 -7.67 15.91
CA PHE A 32 -8.78 -8.52 15.79
C PHE A 32 -7.48 -7.70 15.90
N ILE A 33 -7.38 -6.56 15.23
CA ILE A 33 -6.20 -5.67 15.30
C ILE A 33 -5.94 -5.22 16.75
N VAL A 34 -6.99 -4.72 17.42
CA VAL A 34 -6.88 -4.25 18.81
C VAL A 34 -6.43 -5.40 19.74
N GLU A 35 -7.09 -6.55 19.65
CA GLU A 35 -6.74 -7.72 20.48
C GLU A 35 -5.29 -8.17 20.28
N GLN A 36 -4.81 -8.23 19.03
CA GLN A 36 -3.42 -8.63 18.75
C GLN A 36 -2.41 -7.61 19.30
N LEU A 37 -2.66 -6.32 19.16
CA LEU A 37 -1.74 -5.28 19.63
C LEU A 37 -1.74 -5.14 21.16
N LEU A 38 -2.87 -5.36 21.83
CA LEU A 38 -2.95 -5.35 23.29
C LEU A 38 -2.30 -6.59 23.92
N SER A 39 -2.41 -7.75 23.26
CA SER A 39 -1.87 -9.02 23.78
C SER A 39 -0.37 -9.23 23.52
N ALA A 40 0.17 -8.65 22.45
CA ALA A 40 1.60 -8.72 22.15
C ALA A 40 2.44 -7.77 23.02
N ALA A 41 3.75 -8.03 23.09
CA ALA A 41 4.66 -7.06 23.67
C ALA A 41 4.70 -5.78 22.81
N ARG A 42 4.99 -4.62 23.44
CA ARG A 42 5.16 -3.35 22.71
C ARG A 42 6.29 -3.50 21.68
N GLY A 43 6.02 -3.10 20.44
CA GLY A 43 6.98 -3.14 19.34
C GLY A 43 7.18 -4.52 18.69
N GLU A 44 6.35 -5.51 19.01
CA GLU A 44 6.51 -6.88 18.48
C GLU A 44 5.74 -7.09 17.17
N VAL A 45 4.62 -6.38 16.98
CA VAL A 45 3.72 -6.56 15.84
C VAL A 45 3.87 -5.42 14.85
N SER A 46 4.09 -5.75 13.57
CA SER A 46 3.96 -4.80 12.45
C SER A 46 2.61 -5.00 11.75
N LEU A 47 2.01 -3.90 11.29
CA LEU A 47 0.81 -3.96 10.43
C LEU A 47 1.22 -3.80 8.97
N LEU A 48 0.77 -4.72 8.10
CA LEU A 48 0.84 -4.57 6.65
C LEU A 48 -0.57 -4.32 6.11
N CYS A 49 -0.79 -3.14 5.53
CA CYS A 49 -2.09 -2.71 5.04
C CYS A 49 -2.08 -2.69 3.51
N LEU A 50 -2.87 -3.57 2.89
CA LEU A 50 -2.92 -3.78 1.44
C LEU A 50 -4.24 -3.29 0.82
N GLY A 51 -5.01 -2.50 1.57
CA GLY A 51 -6.32 -2.03 1.17
C GLY A 51 -6.67 -0.72 1.88
N PRO A 52 -7.92 -0.22 1.74
CA PRO A 52 -8.37 0.97 2.43
C PRO A 52 -8.14 0.89 3.94
N LEU A 53 -7.71 2.01 4.53
CA LEU A 53 -7.20 2.06 5.90
C LEU A 53 -8.30 2.09 6.99
N THR A 54 -9.57 1.91 6.59
CA THR A 54 -10.75 1.99 7.46
C THR A 54 -10.61 1.16 8.73
N ASN A 55 -10.18 -0.11 8.62
CA ASN A 55 -10.06 -0.97 9.80
C ASN A 55 -8.97 -0.47 10.78
N VAL A 56 -7.86 0.08 10.26
CA VAL A 56 -6.76 0.58 11.09
C VAL A 56 -7.19 1.87 11.79
N ALA A 57 -7.79 2.81 11.04
CA ALA A 57 -8.31 4.06 11.60
C ALA A 57 -9.35 3.79 12.69
N LEU A 58 -10.31 2.89 12.44
CA LEU A 58 -11.31 2.51 13.44
C LEU A 58 -10.68 1.82 14.66
N SER A 59 -9.60 1.07 14.49
CA SER A 59 -8.88 0.47 15.62
C SER A 59 -8.22 1.53 16.49
N VAL A 60 -7.61 2.55 15.87
CA VAL A 60 -7.01 3.69 16.59
C VAL A 60 -8.08 4.50 17.33
N LEU A 61 -9.23 4.76 16.70
CA LEU A 61 -10.34 5.47 17.34
C LEU A 61 -10.95 4.68 18.50
N LEU A 62 -10.98 3.35 18.40
CA LEU A 62 -11.51 2.47 19.44
C LEU A 62 -10.55 2.33 20.62
N GLU A 63 -9.25 2.17 20.34
CA GLU A 63 -8.20 1.97 21.35
C GLU A 63 -6.93 2.74 20.93
N PRO A 64 -6.79 4.01 21.34
CA PRO A 64 -5.66 4.85 20.95
C PRO A 64 -4.29 4.31 21.38
N ASP A 65 -4.22 3.56 22.48
CA ASP A 65 -2.97 3.00 23.02
C ASP A 65 -2.27 2.04 22.05
N ILE A 66 -2.98 1.51 21.04
CA ILE A 66 -2.37 0.61 20.05
C ILE A 66 -1.29 1.30 19.20
N VAL A 67 -1.36 2.63 19.06
CA VAL A 67 -0.39 3.43 18.31
C VAL A 67 1.02 3.29 18.88
N ASP A 68 1.12 3.22 20.21
CA ASP A 68 2.40 3.05 20.90
C ASP A 68 2.83 1.58 21.06
N ARG A 69 1.94 0.65 20.72
CA ARG A 69 2.19 -0.79 20.80
C ARG A 69 2.68 -1.39 19.50
N VAL A 70 2.25 -0.85 18.36
CA VAL A 70 2.72 -1.31 17.06
C VAL A 70 4.21 -0.99 16.87
N ARG A 71 4.92 -1.92 16.24
CA ARG A 71 6.31 -1.72 15.80
C ARG A 71 6.38 -0.66 14.71
N GLU A 72 5.59 -0.88 13.66
CA GLU A 72 5.49 -0.05 12.47
C GLU A 72 4.23 -0.42 11.68
N VAL A 73 3.81 0.49 10.82
CA VAL A 73 2.73 0.29 9.85
C VAL A 73 3.32 0.46 8.47
N VAL A 74 3.20 -0.57 7.61
CA VAL A 74 3.57 -0.51 6.20
C VAL A 74 2.28 -0.52 5.38
N ILE A 75 2.08 0.48 4.52
CA ILE A 75 0.91 0.57 3.65
C ILE A 75 1.30 0.40 2.19
N MET A 76 0.49 -0.31 1.42
CA MET A 76 0.40 -0.13 -0.02
C MET A 76 -0.64 0.96 -0.27
N GLY A 77 -0.21 2.14 -0.68
CA GLY A 77 -1.14 3.22 -0.96
C GLY A 77 -0.51 4.58 -1.12
N GLY A 78 -1.27 5.48 -1.74
CA GLY A 78 -0.85 6.83 -2.07
C GLY A 78 -0.10 6.95 -3.40
N TRP A 79 -0.13 8.16 -3.95
CA TRP A 79 0.72 8.61 -5.05
C TRP A 79 1.28 9.97 -4.68
N PHE A 80 2.58 10.03 -4.49
CA PHE A 80 3.30 11.16 -3.90
C PHE A 80 3.95 12.06 -4.95
N GLY A 81 3.92 11.67 -6.23
CA GLY A 81 4.43 12.47 -7.35
C GLY A 81 5.94 12.69 -7.31
N LEU A 82 6.69 11.70 -6.81
CA LEU A 82 8.13 11.69 -6.60
C LEU A 82 8.90 11.07 -7.77
N THR A 83 8.24 10.26 -8.61
CA THR A 83 8.86 9.59 -9.76
C THR A 83 8.19 9.96 -11.09
N PRO A 84 8.91 9.95 -12.22
CA PRO A 84 8.38 10.42 -13.52
C PRO A 84 7.50 9.40 -14.24
N PHE A 85 7.47 8.15 -13.78
CA PHE A 85 6.78 7.04 -14.43
C PHE A 85 5.47 6.64 -13.74
N SER A 86 5.10 7.29 -12.63
CA SER A 86 3.90 6.99 -11.86
C SER A 86 2.84 8.09 -11.97
N TYR A 87 1.59 7.72 -11.75
CA TYR A 87 0.43 8.60 -11.75
C TYR A 87 -0.68 7.98 -10.90
N GLY A 88 -1.71 8.76 -10.54
CA GLY A 88 -2.86 8.22 -9.81
C GLY A 88 -3.63 7.18 -10.62
N ASN A 89 -4.10 6.11 -9.96
CA ASN A 89 -4.81 4.99 -10.60
C ASN A 89 -6.34 5.02 -10.40
N MET A 90 -6.84 5.90 -9.53
CA MET A 90 -8.28 6.06 -9.27
C MET A 90 -8.80 7.40 -9.80
N THR A 91 -8.05 8.47 -9.55
CA THR A 91 -8.14 9.73 -10.29
C THR A 91 -6.75 10.06 -10.83
N PRO A 92 -6.57 11.09 -11.68
CA PRO A 92 -5.25 11.50 -12.12
C PRO A 92 -4.27 11.80 -10.98
N VAL A 93 -4.76 12.10 -9.77
CA VAL A 93 -3.94 12.51 -8.63
C VAL A 93 -4.15 11.67 -7.37
N SER A 94 -4.89 10.55 -7.43
CA SER A 94 -5.12 9.71 -6.26
C SER A 94 -5.02 8.22 -6.55
N GLU A 95 -4.52 7.53 -5.54
CA GLU A 95 -4.40 6.08 -5.49
C GLU A 95 -5.67 5.48 -4.85
N PHE A 96 -6.09 4.32 -5.33
CA PHE A 96 -7.34 3.65 -4.99
C PHE A 96 -7.59 3.45 -3.47
N ASN A 97 -6.62 2.92 -2.72
CA ASN A 97 -6.79 2.64 -1.29
C ASN A 97 -7.02 3.93 -0.50
N VAL A 98 -6.25 4.99 -0.80
CA VAL A 98 -6.44 6.30 -0.16
C VAL A 98 -7.73 6.97 -0.64
N TYR A 99 -8.06 6.89 -1.94
CA TYR A 99 -9.29 7.45 -2.50
C TYR A 99 -10.56 6.83 -1.90
N THR A 100 -10.52 5.54 -1.60
CA THR A 100 -11.67 4.79 -1.08
C THR A 100 -12.08 5.27 0.30
N ASP A 101 -11.12 5.60 1.17
CA ASP A 101 -11.37 6.12 2.52
C ASP A 101 -10.26 7.12 2.93
N PRO A 102 -10.28 8.34 2.38
CA PRO A 102 -9.28 9.37 2.65
C PRO A 102 -9.38 9.90 4.09
N GLU A 103 -10.56 9.84 4.69
CA GLU A 103 -10.77 10.17 6.09
C GLU A 103 -10.00 9.19 7.00
N ALA A 104 -10.10 7.87 6.75
CA ALA A 104 -9.29 6.88 7.45
C ALA A 104 -7.80 7.02 7.17
N ALA A 105 -7.41 7.30 5.92
CA ALA A 105 -6.01 7.53 5.58
C ALA A 105 -5.43 8.73 6.35
N LYS A 106 -6.17 9.84 6.45
CA LYS A 106 -5.77 11.00 7.26
C LYS A 106 -5.53 10.62 8.72
N ILE A 107 -6.46 9.87 9.33
CA ILE A 107 -6.31 9.41 10.72
C ILE A 107 -5.04 8.57 10.89
N VAL A 108 -4.79 7.63 9.99
CA VAL A 108 -3.59 6.78 10.07
C VAL A 108 -2.30 7.60 9.89
N PHE A 109 -2.27 8.54 8.94
CA PHE A 109 -1.11 9.38 8.71
C PHE A 109 -0.82 10.27 9.93
N GLU A 110 -1.87 10.75 10.60
CA GLU A 110 -1.78 11.60 11.79
C GLU A 110 -1.39 10.87 13.08
N ASN A 111 -1.72 9.60 13.21
CA ASN A 111 -1.46 8.86 14.44
C ASN A 111 -0.16 8.06 14.41
N PHE A 112 0.35 7.67 13.23
CA PHE A 112 1.55 6.83 13.11
C PHE A 112 2.80 7.60 12.63
N GLU A 113 2.94 8.86 13.03
CA GLU A 113 4.14 9.66 12.77
C GLU A 113 5.43 8.90 13.17
N GLY A 114 6.42 8.89 12.27
CA GLY A 114 7.69 8.17 12.48
C GLY A 114 7.60 6.63 12.48
N LYS A 115 6.39 6.05 12.44
CA LYS A 115 6.14 4.58 12.40
C LYS A 115 5.47 4.11 11.11
N LEU A 116 5.05 5.04 10.25
CA LEU A 116 4.36 4.75 9.00
C LEU A 116 5.31 4.76 7.80
N ARG A 117 5.37 3.63 7.09
CA ARG A 117 6.04 3.47 5.80
C ARG A 117 5.02 3.33 4.69
N ALA A 118 5.04 4.24 3.71
CA ALA A 118 4.20 4.20 2.54
C ALA A 118 4.93 3.66 1.32
N VAL A 119 4.38 2.61 0.72
CA VAL A 119 4.80 2.03 -0.55
C VAL A 119 3.75 2.42 -1.60
N GLY A 120 3.95 3.60 -2.17
CA GLY A 120 2.99 4.22 -3.10
C GLY A 120 3.17 3.79 -4.57
N LEU A 121 2.36 4.39 -5.43
CA LEU A 121 2.46 4.22 -6.89
C LEU A 121 3.83 4.65 -7.44
N ASP A 122 4.50 5.55 -6.74
CA ASP A 122 5.84 6.05 -7.05
C ASP A 122 6.89 4.96 -7.26
N VAL A 123 6.82 3.87 -6.48
CA VAL A 123 7.72 2.71 -6.63
C VAL A 123 7.01 1.49 -7.20
N THR A 124 5.71 1.31 -6.92
CA THR A 124 4.96 0.14 -7.39
C THR A 124 4.62 0.18 -8.87
N MET A 125 4.67 1.34 -9.52
CA MET A 125 4.57 1.48 -10.98
C MET A 125 5.94 1.54 -11.68
N ASN A 126 7.04 1.26 -10.96
CA ASN A 126 8.36 1.22 -11.59
C ASN A 126 8.36 0.15 -12.70
N PRO A 127 8.71 0.50 -13.96
CA PRO A 127 8.71 -0.47 -15.06
C PRO A 127 9.57 -1.71 -14.80
N GLY A 128 10.60 -1.61 -13.93
CA GLY A 128 11.45 -2.73 -13.55
C GLY A 128 10.83 -3.74 -12.58
N VAL A 129 9.69 -3.41 -11.93
CA VAL A 129 8.95 -4.37 -11.09
C VAL A 129 7.76 -5.00 -11.80
N GLU A 130 7.53 -4.64 -13.06
CA GLU A 130 6.38 -5.10 -13.83
C GLU A 130 6.50 -6.59 -14.17
N MET A 131 5.43 -7.34 -13.93
CA MET A 131 5.29 -8.72 -14.39
C MET A 131 4.88 -8.75 -15.86
N THR A 132 5.55 -9.59 -16.64
CA THR A 132 5.34 -9.76 -18.09
C THR A 132 4.77 -11.14 -18.43
N CYS A 133 4.47 -11.41 -19.71
CA CYS A 133 4.11 -12.78 -20.11
C CYS A 133 5.17 -13.81 -19.66
N GLU A 134 6.46 -13.45 -19.66
CA GLU A 134 7.53 -14.34 -19.20
C GLU A 134 7.40 -14.68 -17.71
N SER A 135 7.08 -13.68 -16.89
CA SER A 135 6.79 -13.89 -15.47
C SER A 135 5.60 -14.84 -15.28
N LEU A 136 4.54 -14.68 -16.07
CA LEU A 136 3.35 -15.54 -16.01
C LEU A 136 3.68 -16.99 -16.42
N GLU A 137 4.41 -17.19 -17.52
CA GLU A 137 4.79 -18.53 -17.98
C GLU A 137 5.77 -19.21 -17.00
N ARG A 138 6.66 -18.45 -16.35
CA ARG A 138 7.47 -18.94 -15.23
C ARG A 138 6.60 -19.46 -14.08
N LEU A 139 5.56 -18.71 -13.69
CA LEU A 139 4.65 -19.16 -12.63
C LEU A 139 3.82 -20.40 -13.04
N LYS A 140 3.36 -20.48 -14.30
CA LYS A 140 2.62 -21.64 -14.83
C LYS A 140 3.46 -22.92 -14.87
N SER A 141 4.73 -22.78 -15.26
CA SER A 141 5.67 -23.90 -15.38
C SER A 141 6.27 -24.35 -14.05
N SER A 142 6.17 -23.52 -13.00
CA SER A 142 6.64 -23.87 -11.66
C SER A 142 5.93 -25.10 -11.09
N PRO A 143 6.64 -26.02 -10.40
CA PRO A 143 6.01 -27.12 -9.69
C PRO A 143 5.21 -26.66 -8.45
N SER A 144 5.46 -25.44 -7.95
CA SER A 144 4.81 -24.91 -6.75
C SER A 144 3.32 -24.70 -6.94
N LYS A 145 2.52 -25.17 -5.98
CA LYS A 145 1.07 -24.96 -5.98
C LYS A 145 0.72 -23.47 -5.82
N VAL A 146 1.53 -22.71 -5.07
CA VAL A 146 1.35 -21.28 -4.85
C VAL A 146 1.55 -20.52 -6.16
N ALA A 147 2.65 -20.80 -6.88
CA ALA A 147 2.90 -20.24 -8.20
C ALA A 147 1.75 -20.51 -9.19
N LYS A 148 1.22 -21.73 -9.22
CA LYS A 148 0.08 -22.08 -10.10
C LYS A 148 -1.20 -21.34 -9.75
N VAL A 149 -1.47 -21.14 -8.46
CA VAL A 149 -2.61 -20.32 -8.00
C VAL A 149 -2.42 -18.85 -8.39
N ALA A 150 -1.23 -18.30 -8.17
CA ALA A 150 -0.90 -16.93 -8.57
C ALA A 150 -1.04 -16.75 -10.09
N ALA A 151 -0.51 -17.68 -10.89
CA ALA A 151 -0.66 -17.65 -12.35
C ALA A 151 -2.14 -17.66 -12.78
N ARG A 152 -2.98 -18.46 -12.13
CA ARG A 152 -4.42 -18.53 -12.44
C ARG A 152 -5.14 -17.21 -12.12
N ILE A 153 -4.80 -16.57 -11.00
CA ILE A 153 -5.34 -15.24 -10.62
C ILE A 153 -4.89 -14.16 -11.61
N LEU A 154 -3.63 -14.21 -12.04
CA LEU A 154 -3.03 -13.18 -12.90
C LEU A 154 -3.40 -13.32 -14.37
N GLU A 155 -3.81 -14.51 -14.83
CA GLU A 155 -3.98 -14.79 -16.25
C GLU A 155 -4.97 -13.85 -16.96
N ASN A 156 -6.16 -13.64 -16.38
CA ASN A 156 -7.16 -12.76 -16.98
C ASN A 156 -6.80 -11.27 -16.86
N PRO A 157 -6.37 -10.76 -15.67
CA PRO A 157 -5.87 -9.39 -15.56
C PRO A 157 -4.74 -9.09 -16.54
N MET A 158 -3.72 -9.97 -16.64
CA MET A 158 -2.59 -9.77 -17.55
C MET A 158 -3.04 -9.78 -19.01
N LYS A 159 -3.97 -10.67 -19.41
CA LYS A 159 -4.54 -10.65 -20.77
C LYS A 159 -5.24 -9.32 -21.07
N ARG A 160 -6.01 -8.78 -20.12
CA ARG A 160 -6.73 -7.50 -20.26
C ARG A 160 -5.77 -6.32 -20.44
N PHE A 161 -4.62 -6.32 -19.77
CA PHE A 161 -3.66 -5.22 -19.79
C PHE A 161 -2.43 -5.49 -20.69
N GLY A 162 -2.59 -6.32 -21.73
CA GLY A 162 -1.55 -6.52 -22.74
C GLY A 162 -0.29 -7.22 -22.21
N CYS A 163 -0.47 -8.22 -21.34
CA CYS A 163 0.58 -8.98 -20.68
C CYS A 163 1.43 -8.19 -19.67
N ARG A 164 0.86 -7.16 -19.05
CA ARG A 164 1.55 -6.31 -18.07
C ARG A 164 0.78 -6.28 -16.76
N PHE A 165 1.47 -6.41 -15.63
CA PHE A 165 0.85 -6.33 -14.31
C PHE A 165 1.82 -5.78 -13.28
N GLN A 166 1.36 -4.82 -12.48
CA GLN A 166 2.16 -4.23 -11.41
C GLN A 166 1.84 -4.95 -10.09
N PRO A 167 2.83 -5.61 -9.45
CA PRO A 167 2.61 -6.34 -8.20
C PRO A 167 2.63 -5.39 -6.99
N HIS A 168 1.67 -4.45 -6.94
CA HIS A 168 1.56 -3.41 -5.90
C HIS A 168 1.69 -3.98 -4.47
N ASP A 169 0.79 -4.90 -4.10
CA ASP A 169 0.73 -5.47 -2.75
C ASP A 169 1.94 -6.38 -2.42
N PRO A 170 2.37 -7.30 -3.31
CA PRO A 170 3.61 -8.05 -3.09
C PRO A 170 4.84 -7.15 -2.89
N LEU A 171 4.89 -5.98 -3.53
CA LEU A 171 5.99 -5.03 -3.34
C LEU A 171 5.95 -4.39 -1.95
N ALA A 172 4.76 -4.07 -1.42
CA ALA A 172 4.61 -3.59 -0.04
C ALA A 172 5.01 -4.66 1.00
N LEU A 173 4.66 -5.93 0.77
CA LEU A 173 5.17 -7.03 1.58
C LEU A 173 6.70 -7.11 1.51
N THR A 174 7.27 -6.98 0.30
CA THR A 174 8.72 -6.99 0.10
C THR A 174 9.40 -5.85 0.85
N ALA A 175 8.80 -4.66 0.90
CA ALA A 175 9.31 -3.54 1.69
C ALA A 175 9.32 -3.80 3.21
N LEU A 176 8.36 -4.59 3.70
CA LEU A 176 8.34 -5.02 5.10
C LEU A 176 9.45 -6.04 5.39
N VAL A 177 9.62 -7.07 4.55
CA VAL A 177 10.53 -8.20 4.84
C VAL A 177 11.95 -8.04 4.29
N LYS A 178 12.14 -7.17 3.30
CA LYS A 178 13.42 -6.83 2.64
C LYS A 178 13.56 -5.30 2.49
N PRO A 179 13.51 -4.53 3.60
CA PRO A 179 13.53 -3.07 3.54
C PRO A 179 14.76 -2.49 2.83
N GLY A 180 15.91 -3.19 2.86
CA GLY A 180 17.14 -2.76 2.19
C GLY A 180 17.08 -2.76 0.65
N LEU A 181 15.98 -3.24 0.04
CA LEU A 181 15.73 -3.08 -1.40
C LEU A 181 15.12 -1.73 -1.75
N PHE A 182 14.70 -0.93 -0.76
CA PHE A 182 13.98 0.32 -0.96
C PHE A 182 14.75 1.50 -0.39
N VAL A 183 14.55 2.67 -1.00
CA VAL A 183 14.99 3.95 -0.44
C VAL A 183 13.75 4.66 0.10
N PHE A 184 13.73 4.88 1.41
CA PHE A 184 12.69 5.65 2.07
C PHE A 184 13.20 7.05 2.42
N LYS A 185 12.35 8.06 2.23
CA LYS A 185 12.57 9.41 2.74
C LYS A 185 11.40 9.88 3.56
N GLU A 186 11.69 10.76 4.51
CA GLU A 186 10.69 11.30 5.41
C GLU A 186 10.05 12.57 4.82
N TYR A 187 8.73 12.59 4.76
CA TYR A 187 7.93 13.70 4.24
C TYR A 187 6.82 14.07 5.20
N ALA A 188 6.55 15.38 5.35
CA ALA A 188 5.27 15.84 5.87
C ALA A 188 4.21 15.60 4.78
N VAL A 189 3.13 14.88 5.13
CA VAL A 189 2.12 14.49 4.15
C VAL A 189 0.72 14.85 4.61
N ALA A 190 -0.04 15.49 3.72
CA ALA A 190 -1.47 15.71 3.89
C ALA A 190 -2.29 14.81 2.97
N VAL A 191 -3.52 14.49 3.39
CA VAL A 191 -4.51 13.80 2.55
C VAL A 191 -5.64 14.76 2.24
N SER A 192 -5.94 14.96 0.95
CA SER A 192 -7.07 15.78 0.52
C SER A 192 -8.40 15.06 0.79
N LEU A 193 -9.24 15.69 1.60
CA LEU A 193 -10.61 15.24 1.88
C LEU A 193 -11.65 15.92 0.97
N ALA A 194 -11.20 16.80 0.07
CA ALA A 194 -12.10 17.50 -0.84
C ALA A 194 -12.77 16.51 -1.79
N ASP A 195 -14.00 16.80 -2.18
CA ASP A 195 -14.70 16.04 -3.21
C ASP A 195 -14.10 16.28 -4.60
N GLY A 196 -14.40 15.37 -5.54
CA GLY A 196 -14.01 15.51 -6.94
C GLY A 196 -12.60 15.00 -7.22
N ILE A 197 -11.90 15.67 -8.15
CA ILE A 197 -10.66 15.15 -8.75
C ILE A 197 -9.51 15.03 -7.76
N THR A 198 -9.49 15.81 -6.68
CA THR A 198 -8.42 15.76 -5.67
C THR A 198 -8.76 14.89 -4.46
N ARG A 199 -9.92 14.21 -4.44
CA ARG A 199 -10.25 13.32 -3.32
C ARG A 199 -9.16 12.26 -3.15
N GLY A 200 -8.67 12.10 -1.91
CA GLY A 200 -7.63 11.12 -1.59
C GLY A 200 -6.26 11.40 -2.21
N GLN A 201 -6.01 12.61 -2.70
CA GLN A 201 -4.66 13.00 -3.10
C GLN A 201 -3.74 13.04 -1.86
N THR A 202 -2.61 12.34 -1.94
CA THR A 202 -1.51 12.43 -0.97
C THR A 202 -0.56 13.55 -1.37
N ILE A 203 -0.51 14.61 -0.57
CA ILE A 203 0.21 15.85 -0.88
C ILE A 203 1.48 15.89 -0.03
N VAL A 204 2.63 15.81 -0.70
CA VAL A 204 3.96 15.89 -0.07
C VAL A 204 4.47 17.32 -0.01
N GLU A 205 5.00 17.72 1.15
CA GLU A 205 5.80 18.93 1.24
C GLU A 205 7.24 18.68 0.78
N ARG A 206 7.67 19.37 -0.28
CA ARG A 206 9.00 19.19 -0.91
C ARG A 206 9.82 20.48 -0.98
N ARG A 207 9.24 21.62 -0.57
CA ARG A 207 9.87 22.93 -0.66
C ARG A 207 10.93 23.04 0.42
N PHE A 208 12.20 22.88 0.04
CA PHE A 208 13.34 22.85 0.98
C PHE A 208 13.50 24.15 1.80
N TRP A 209 13.03 25.28 1.27
CA TRP A 209 13.18 26.61 1.88
C TRP A 209 12.16 26.90 2.98
N LEU A 210 11.12 26.08 3.18
CA LEU A 210 10.08 26.40 4.16
C LEU A 210 10.55 26.31 5.61
N GLU A 211 11.60 25.53 5.88
CA GLU A 211 12.14 25.39 7.24
C GLU A 211 12.59 26.74 7.82
N GLU A 212 13.09 27.64 6.97
CA GLU A 212 13.48 29.00 7.34
C GLU A 212 12.27 29.87 7.76
N PHE A 213 11.06 29.49 7.35
CA PHE A 213 9.81 30.22 7.56
C PHE A 213 8.79 29.43 8.38
N ARG A 214 9.22 28.42 9.15
CA ARG A 214 8.34 27.54 9.94
C ARG A 214 7.41 28.29 10.90
N GLU A 215 7.87 29.42 11.43
CA GLU A 215 7.09 30.27 12.35
C GLU A 215 6.11 31.21 11.64
N ALA A 216 6.18 31.34 10.31
CA ALA A 216 5.22 32.14 9.56
C ALA A 216 3.84 31.43 9.57
N PRO A 217 2.76 32.08 10.02
CA PRO A 217 1.46 31.44 10.23
C PRO A 217 0.89 30.72 8.99
N GLU A 218 1.10 31.31 7.81
CA GLU A 218 0.61 30.78 6.53
C GLU A 218 1.40 29.56 6.04
N ILE A 219 2.65 29.40 6.50
CA ILE A 219 3.59 28.36 6.06
C ILE A 219 3.64 27.22 7.07
N GLY A 220 3.61 27.54 8.36
CA GLY A 220 3.74 26.58 9.44
C GLY A 220 2.67 25.49 9.44
N THR A 221 1.50 25.74 8.84
CA THR A 221 0.44 24.73 8.70
C THR A 221 0.87 23.52 7.87
N TYR A 222 1.71 23.70 6.84
CA TYR A 222 2.12 22.62 5.95
C TYR A 222 3.26 21.76 6.52
N ILE A 223 4.20 22.39 7.25
CA ILE A 223 5.34 21.69 7.87
C ILE A 223 4.92 20.92 9.13
N LYS A 224 3.83 21.33 9.78
CA LYS A 224 3.27 20.67 10.97
C LYS A 224 2.49 19.40 10.63
N HIS A 225 2.34 19.04 9.35
CA HIS A 225 1.75 17.76 9.00
C HIS A 225 2.66 16.61 9.48
N PRO A 226 2.06 15.49 9.90
CA PRO A 226 2.78 14.31 10.36
C PRO A 226 3.81 13.86 9.35
N ARG A 227 4.99 13.50 9.85
CA ARG A 227 6.07 12.99 9.00
C ARG A 227 6.04 11.47 8.90
N ILE A 228 6.00 10.98 7.66
CA ILE A 228 5.96 9.56 7.34
C ILE A 228 7.09 9.21 6.39
N GLN A 229 7.50 7.94 6.39
CA GLN A 229 8.50 7.44 5.46
C GLN A 229 7.83 7.03 4.15
N VAL A 230 8.18 7.66 3.04
CA VAL A 230 7.68 7.33 1.70
C VAL A 230 8.78 6.65 0.89
N ALA A 231 8.46 5.53 0.25
CA ALA A 231 9.37 4.88 -0.68
C ALA A 231 9.52 5.73 -1.95
N GLU A 232 10.75 6.14 -2.27
CA GLU A 232 11.07 6.90 -3.48
C GLU A 232 11.68 6.05 -4.58
N ASP A 233 12.37 4.98 -4.20
CA ASP A 233 13.06 4.11 -5.13
C ASP A 233 13.08 2.66 -4.61
N VAL A 234 13.28 1.73 -5.54
CA VAL A 234 13.39 0.30 -5.29
C VAL A 234 14.40 -0.31 -6.24
N ARG A 235 15.19 -1.27 -5.74
CA ARG A 235 16.02 -2.17 -6.56
C ARG A 235 15.10 -3.13 -7.32
N ALA A 236 14.49 -2.61 -8.38
CA ALA A 236 13.29 -3.15 -9.01
C ALA A 236 13.43 -4.61 -9.46
N GLY A 237 14.49 -4.93 -10.21
CA GLY A 237 14.74 -6.30 -10.68
C GLY A 237 14.95 -7.31 -9.55
N GLU A 238 15.62 -6.90 -8.47
CA GLU A 238 15.83 -7.76 -7.29
C GLU A 238 14.54 -7.95 -6.49
N ALA A 239 13.72 -6.91 -6.37
CA ALA A 239 12.42 -7.00 -5.72
C ALA A 239 11.47 -7.93 -6.51
N LEU A 240 11.40 -7.79 -7.83
CA LEU A 240 10.61 -8.67 -8.68
C LEU A 240 11.11 -10.13 -8.63
N ALA A 241 12.42 -10.34 -8.71
CA ALA A 241 13.02 -11.67 -8.57
C ALA A 241 12.64 -12.30 -7.22
N PHE A 242 12.76 -11.56 -6.12
CA PHE A 242 12.36 -12.02 -4.79
C PHE A 242 10.89 -12.44 -4.73
N ILE A 243 9.98 -11.65 -5.31
CA ILE A 243 8.53 -11.99 -5.36
C ILE A 243 8.32 -13.30 -6.12
N LEU A 244 8.92 -13.45 -7.31
CA LEU A 244 8.78 -14.65 -8.14
C LEU A 244 9.38 -15.90 -7.47
N ASP A 245 10.49 -15.72 -6.76
CA ASP A 245 11.17 -16.80 -6.04
C ASP A 245 10.33 -17.28 -4.85
N VAL A 246 9.75 -16.36 -4.07
CA VAL A 246 8.84 -16.70 -2.96
C VAL A 246 7.62 -17.46 -3.48
N LEU A 247 7.02 -17.02 -4.58
CA LEU A 247 5.87 -17.72 -5.18
C LEU A 247 6.23 -19.11 -5.72
N SER A 248 7.47 -19.30 -6.17
CA SER A 248 7.95 -20.53 -6.80
C SER A 248 8.59 -21.52 -5.83
N SER A 249 8.85 -21.11 -4.59
CA SER A 249 9.38 -21.97 -3.53
C SER A 249 8.39 -23.06 -3.08
#